data_AF-A0A497G4Q7-F1
#
_entry.id   AF-A0A497G4Q7-F1
#
_cell.length_a   1.000
_cell.length_b   1.000
_cell.length_c   1.000
_cell.angle_alpha   90.00
_cell.angle_beta   90.00
_cell.angle_gamma   90.00
#
_symmetry.space_group_name_H-M   'P 1'
#
loop_
_entity.id
_entity.type
_entity.pdbx_description
1 polymer ?
#
loop_
_entity_poly.entity_id
_entity_poly.type
_entity_poly.pdbx_seq_one_letter_code
_entity_poly.pdbx_strand_id
1 'polypeptide(L)'
;PYFKNLGFQLIETNNEEESARDSIELKIVIGVLLVVVIALALYILLIEGHRREEYKVCPYCGAKIPSDAVYCPYCGISQRDYTYYQFRDIEEI
;
A
#
# COMPACT_ATOMS: atom_id res chain seq x y z
N PRO A 1 -64.70 10.92 23.36
CA PRO A 1 -65.13 9.86 22.42
C PRO A 1 -64.69 10.21 20.99
N TYR A 2 -63.57 9.62 20.53
CA TYR A 2 -63.06 9.56 19.15
C TYR A 2 -61.54 9.81 19.17
N PHE A 3 -60.77 8.78 19.51
CA PHE A 3 -59.41 8.51 19.03
C PHE A 3 -59.03 7.13 19.57
N LYS A 4 -59.69 6.10 19.03
CA LYS A 4 -59.34 4.70 19.21
C LYS A 4 -59.07 4.19 17.79
N ASN A 5 -57.87 3.63 17.56
CA ASN A 5 -57.46 2.83 16.40
C ASN A 5 -56.72 3.55 15.25
N LEU A 6 -55.55 4.11 15.54
CA LEU A 6 -54.46 4.04 14.55
C LEU A 6 -53.30 3.28 15.20
N GLY A 7 -53.27 1.97 14.92
CA GLY A 7 -52.13 1.13 15.22
C GLY A 7 -51.03 1.43 14.22
N PHE A 8 -49.96 2.06 14.69
CA PHE A 8 -48.70 2.14 13.97
C PHE A 8 -47.60 1.76 14.95
N GLN A 9 -47.22 0.49 14.95
CA GLN A 9 -46.06 0.02 15.70
C GLN A 9 -44.78 0.50 15.01
N LEU A 10 -44.14 1.46 15.67
CA LEU A 10 -42.70 1.62 15.92
C LEU A 10 -41.74 1.11 14.83
N ILE A 11 -41.14 2.05 14.10
CA ILE A 11 -39.77 1.92 13.62
C ILE A 11 -38.97 3.00 14.34
N GLU A 12 -38.47 2.68 15.53
CA GLU A 12 -37.48 3.48 16.22
C GLU A 12 -36.11 3.17 15.60
N THR A 13 -35.60 4.12 14.82
CA THR A 13 -34.23 4.09 14.33
C THR A 13 -33.30 4.48 15.48
N ASN A 14 -32.88 3.51 16.28
CA ASN A 14 -32.00 3.76 17.42
C ASN A 14 -30.55 3.68 16.96
N ASN A 15 -30.01 4.87 16.70
CA ASN A 15 -28.61 5.18 16.70
C ASN A 15 -28.24 5.55 18.15
N GLU A 16 -27.87 4.56 18.96
CA GLU A 16 -27.29 4.80 20.28
C GLU A 16 -26.08 3.87 20.46
N GLU A 17 -24.95 4.52 20.72
CA GLU A 17 -23.65 3.94 20.99
C GLU A 17 -23.69 3.00 22.21
N GLU A 18 -22.90 1.92 22.13
CA GLU A 18 -22.13 1.41 23.27
C GLU A 18 -22.88 1.00 24.55
N SER A 19 -23.48 -0.20 24.61
CA SER A 19 -23.52 -0.94 25.88
C SER A 19 -23.93 -2.42 25.80
N ALA A 20 -23.01 -3.27 26.25
CA ALA A 20 -23.22 -4.57 26.88
C ALA A 20 -23.83 -5.75 26.08
N ARG A 21 -22.93 -6.66 25.69
CA ARG A 21 -23.10 -8.14 25.63
C ARG A 21 -24.43 -8.68 25.09
N ASP A 22 -24.53 -8.74 23.77
CA ASP A 22 -25.20 -9.86 23.10
C ASP A 22 -24.21 -10.64 22.23
N SER A 23 -24.02 -11.89 22.62
CA SER A 23 -22.80 -12.71 22.48
C SER A 23 -22.38 -13.16 21.07
N ILE A 24 -23.08 -12.73 20.02
CA ILE A 24 -22.86 -13.16 18.63
C ILE A 24 -22.44 -11.98 17.72
N GLU A 25 -22.89 -10.75 18.00
CA GLU A 25 -22.65 -9.58 17.14
C GLU A 25 -21.23 -9.02 17.25
N LEU A 26 -20.65 -9.03 18.46
CA LEU A 26 -19.28 -8.54 18.68
C LEU A 26 -18.22 -9.40 17.97
N LYS A 27 -18.50 -10.70 17.80
CA LYS A 27 -17.58 -11.63 17.13
C LYS A 27 -17.51 -11.37 15.64
N ILE A 28 -18.61 -10.97 15.03
CA ILE A 28 -18.67 -10.61 13.61
C ILE A 28 -17.87 -9.32 13.38
N VAL A 29 -18.08 -8.31 14.23
CA VAL A 29 -17.34 -7.04 14.13
C VAL A 29 -15.84 -7.25 14.34
N ILE A 30 -15.44 -7.98 15.38
CA ILE A 30 -14.03 -8.33 15.62
C ILE A 30 -13.48 -9.16 14.45
N GLY A 31 -14.25 -10.12 13.94
CA GLY A 31 -13.85 -10.93 12.79
C GLY A 31 -13.64 -10.10 11.53
N VAL A 32 -14.56 -9.20 11.20
CA VAL A 32 -14.44 -8.28 10.05
C VAL A 32 -13.24 -7.35 10.25
N LEU A 33 -13.06 -6.79 11.44
CA LEU A 33 -11.89 -5.95 11.75
C LEU A 33 -10.57 -6.73 11.58
N LEU A 34 -10.49 -7.97 12.08
CA LEU A 34 -9.33 -8.84 11.92
C LEU A 34 -9.07 -9.17 10.45
N VAL A 35 -10.12 -9.49 9.67
CA VAL A 35 -10.00 -9.76 8.24
C VAL A 35 -9.50 -8.53 7.48
N VAL A 36 -10.02 -7.35 7.80
CA VAL A 36 -9.56 -6.08 7.20
C VAL A 36 -8.10 -5.82 7.56
N VAL A 37 -7.71 -5.96 8.83
CA VAL A 37 -6.32 -5.77 9.27
C VAL A 37 -5.39 -6.77 8.58
N ILE A 38 -5.77 -8.04 8.48
CA ILE A 38 -4.98 -9.08 7.80
C ILE A 38 -4.88 -8.77 6.30
N ALA A 39 -5.96 -8.37 5.64
CA ALA A 39 -5.95 -8.02 4.22
C ALA A 39 -5.05 -6.80 3.95
N LEU A 40 -5.11 -5.77 4.81
CA LEU A 40 -4.22 -4.61 4.74
C LEU A 40 -2.77 -4.99 4.98
N ALA A 41 -2.50 -5.83 5.97
CA ALA A 41 -1.15 -6.33 6.24
C ALA A 41 -0.61 -7.13 5.04
N LEU A 42 -1.40 -8.02 4.46
CA LEU A 42 -1.02 -8.75 3.25
C LEU A 42 -0.80 -7.82 2.06
N TYR A 43 -1.67 -6.83 1.85
CA TYR A 43 -1.51 -5.82 0.80
C TYR A 43 -0.21 -5.03 0.97
N ILE A 44 0.11 -4.60 2.19
CA ILE A 44 1.36 -3.91 2.52
C ILE A 44 2.56 -4.84 2.31
N LEU A 45 2.51 -6.09 2.79
CA LEU A 45 3.57 -7.09 2.59
C LEU A 45 3.80 -7.42 1.11
N LEU A 46 2.75 -7.37 0.28
CA LEU A 46 2.85 -7.54 -1.16
C LEU A 46 3.50 -6.31 -1.84
N ILE A 47 3.29 -5.10 -1.33
CA ILE A 47 3.90 -3.87 -1.84
C ILE A 47 5.36 -3.74 -1.39
N GLU A 48 5.67 -4.07 -0.14
CA GLU A 48 7.00 -3.93 0.46
C GLU A 48 8.04 -4.91 -0.11
N GLY A 49 7.63 -5.83 -0.99
CA GLY A 49 8.49 -6.80 -1.65
C GLY A 49 9.51 -6.25 -2.68
N HIS A 50 9.67 -4.93 -2.83
CA HIS A 50 10.51 -4.39 -3.90
C HIS A 50 11.37 -3.16 -3.55
N ARG A 51 12.14 -3.24 -2.46
CA ARG A 51 13.41 -2.50 -2.40
C ARG A 51 14.56 -3.47 -2.19
N ARG A 52 14.78 -4.35 -3.16
CA ARG A 52 16.12 -4.90 -3.33
C ARG A 52 16.97 -3.71 -3.74
N GLU A 53 17.97 -3.35 -2.93
CA GLU A 53 18.97 -2.39 -3.35
C GLU A 53 19.65 -2.96 -4.60
N GLU A 54 19.16 -2.55 -5.78
CA GLU A 54 19.76 -2.92 -7.04
C GLU A 54 21.07 -2.15 -7.16
N TYR A 55 22.15 -2.85 -7.47
CA TYR A 55 23.47 -2.27 -7.62
C TYR A 55 23.93 -2.41 -9.07
N LYS A 56 24.60 -1.37 -9.57
CA LYS A 56 25.28 -1.36 -10.87
C LYS A 56 26.78 -1.13 -10.68
N VAL A 57 27.55 -1.40 -11.72
CA VAL A 57 28.98 -1.09 -11.76
C VAL A 57 29.18 0.22 -12.51
N CYS A 58 29.94 1.15 -11.93
CA CYS A 58 30.30 2.39 -12.59
C CYS A 58 31.15 2.09 -13.83
N PRO A 59 30.76 2.53 -15.04
CA PRO A 59 31.50 2.24 -16.28
C PRO A 59 32.84 2.98 -16.35
N TYR A 60 33.05 4.00 -15.51
CA TYR A 60 34.26 4.81 -15.53
C TYR A 60 35.35 4.32 -14.57
N CYS A 61 34.97 3.81 -13.40
CA CYS A 61 35.94 3.40 -12.37
C CYS A 61 35.76 1.96 -11.86
N GLY A 62 34.71 1.26 -12.30
CA GLY A 62 34.44 -0.12 -11.88
C GLY A 62 33.85 -0.28 -10.47
N ALA A 63 33.56 0.82 -9.76
CA ALA A 63 32.99 0.74 -8.42
C ALA A 63 31.54 0.24 -8.44
N LYS A 64 31.17 -0.63 -7.49
CA LYS A 64 29.79 -1.04 -7.27
C LYS A 64 29.03 0.09 -6.58
N ILE A 65 27.98 0.58 -7.21
CA ILE A 65 27.17 1.73 -6.77
C ILE A 65 25.68 1.39 -6.81
N PRO A 66 24.82 2.11 -6.06
CA PRO A 66 23.38 1.97 -6.18
C PRO A 66 22.91 2.20 -7.63
N SER A 67 21.93 1.42 -8.08
CA SER A 67 21.35 1.50 -9.44
C SER A 67 20.74 2.87 -9.72
N ASP A 68 20.14 3.49 -8.71
CA ASP A 68 19.56 4.82 -8.72
C ASP A 68 20.59 5.96 -8.51
N ALA A 69 21.86 5.63 -8.31
CA ALA A 69 22.91 6.63 -8.14
C ALA A 69 23.06 7.49 -9.40
N VAL A 70 22.86 8.80 -9.22
CA VAL A 70 23.03 9.85 -10.25
C VAL A 70 24.51 10.18 -10.48
N TYR A 71 25.33 10.11 -9.44
CA TYR A 71 26.77 10.32 -9.47
C TYR A 71 27.49 9.17 -8.78
N CYS A 72 28.66 8.79 -9.26
CA CYS A 72 29.49 7.81 -8.58
C CYS A 72 30.16 8.46 -7.35
N PRO A 73 29.98 7.95 -6.12
CA PRO A 73 30.62 8.52 -4.92
C PRO A 73 32.13 8.30 -4.89
N TYR A 74 32.65 7.41 -5.74
CA TYR A 74 34.08 7.09 -5.80
C TYR A 74 34.85 7.95 -6.81
N CYS A 75 34.26 8.29 -7.96
CA CYS A 75 34.93 9.08 -9.00
C CYS A 75 34.26 10.42 -9.34
N GLY A 76 33.06 10.68 -8.82
CA GLY A 76 32.32 11.93 -9.03
C GLY A 76 31.59 12.05 -10.37
N ILE A 77 31.71 11.08 -11.27
CA ILE A 77 31.15 11.15 -12.63
C ILE A 77 29.65 10.82 -12.65
N SER A 78 28.89 11.58 -13.45
CA SER A 78 27.46 11.36 -13.72
C SER A 78 27.19 9.96 -14.30
N GLN A 79 26.12 9.32 -13.83
CA GLN A 79 25.67 7.99 -14.27
C GLN A 79 24.37 8.06 -15.08
N ARG A 80 23.77 9.25 -15.25
CA ARG A 80 22.50 9.42 -16.00
C ARG A 80 22.69 9.44 -17.51
N ASP A 81 23.87 9.84 -17.97
CA ASP A 81 24.14 10.05 -19.39
C ASP A 81 24.46 8.75 -20.15
N TYR A 82 24.80 7.68 -19.44
CA TYR A 82 25.21 6.41 -20.05
C TYR A 82 24.03 5.63 -20.68
N THR A 83 22.83 5.70 -20.08
CA THR A 83 21.66 4.93 -20.54
C THR A 83 21.10 5.42 -21.88
N TYR A 84 21.32 6.69 -22.25
CA TYR A 84 20.85 7.25 -23.53
C TYR A 84 21.76 6.88 -24.71
N TYR A 85 23.08 6.88 -24.52
CA TYR A 85 24.03 6.53 -25.59
C TYR A 85 23.98 5.06 -25.98
N GLN A 86 23.71 4.16 -25.04
CA GLN A 86 23.68 2.72 -25.30
C GLN A 86 22.50 2.25 -26.19
N PHE A 87 21.47 3.09 -26.39
CA PHE A 87 20.36 2.80 -27.31
C PHE A 87 20.55 3.40 -28.70
N ARG A 88 21.25 4.55 -28.83
CA ARG A 88 21.39 5.23 -30.13
C ARG A 88 22.38 4.54 -31.08
N ASP A 89 23.31 3.76 -30.54
CA ASP A 89 24.32 3.05 -31.34
C ASP A 89 23.80 1.71 -31.93
N ILE A 90 22.55 1.30 -31.60
CA ILE A 90 21.94 0.03 -32.10
C ILE A 90 20.97 0.29 -33.27
N GLU A 91 20.47 1.51 -33.46
CA GLU A 91 19.58 1.85 -34.59
C GLU A 91 20.32 2.13 -35.92
N GLU A 92 21.65 2.08 -35.93
CA GLU A 92 22.49 2.29 -37.12
C GLU A 92 23.11 1.01 -37.71
N ILE A 93 22.62 -0.19 -37.36
CA ILE A 93 23.06 -1.48 -37.96
C ILE A 93 21.92 -2.17 -38.71
#